data_AF-A0A6A2VT30-F1
#
_entry.id   AF-A0A6A2VT30-F1
#
_cell.length_a   1.000
_cell.length_b   1.000
_cell.length_c   1.000
_cell.angle_alpha   90.00
_cell.angle_beta   90.00
_cell.angle_gamma   90.00
#
_symmetry.space_group_name_H-M   'P 1'
#
loop_
_entity.id
_entity.type
_entity.pdbx_description
1 polymer ?
#
loop_
_entity_poly.entity_id
_entity_poly.type
_entity_poly.pdbx_seq_one_letter_code
_entity_poly.pdbx_strand_id
1 'polypeptide(L)'
;MNDIINHPAHYERIGSFECIELTRLYDFDWGNAIKYVWRHEMKHPCASGALQDLGKAAWYVHDAMDNGLHPAPTDPMHYELADRLLRLAKRDQVAHAETFWQALAWRDTDRCVEALEHLAGRYQTHDPQGYMLVLHTLKGENSEEGR
;
A
#
# COMPACT_ATOMS: atom_id res chain seq x y z
N MET A 1 -30.78 -10.51 1.70
CA MET A 1 -29.79 -11.60 1.59
C MET A 1 -28.46 -10.89 1.45
N ASN A 2 -27.73 -10.73 2.55
CA ASN A 2 -26.46 -10.00 2.57
C ASN A 2 -25.43 -10.90 1.89
N ASP A 3 -25.05 -10.54 0.68
CA ASP A 3 -23.95 -11.22 0.01
C ASP A 3 -22.65 -10.74 0.65
N ILE A 4 -22.27 -11.34 1.77
CA ILE A 4 -21.06 -11.00 2.53
C ILE A 4 -19.81 -11.25 1.68
N ILE A 5 -19.94 -12.06 0.63
CA ILE A 5 -18.85 -12.45 -0.26
C ILE A 5 -18.69 -11.40 -1.37
N ASN A 6 -19.76 -10.97 -2.01
CA ASN A 6 -19.70 -9.99 -3.11
C ASN A 6 -19.83 -8.54 -2.64
N HIS A 7 -20.48 -8.28 -1.49
CA HIS A 7 -20.77 -6.97 -0.92
C HIS A 7 -20.88 -6.99 0.63
N PRO A 8 -19.80 -7.26 1.39
CA PRO A 8 -19.86 -7.20 2.85
C PRO A 8 -20.27 -5.81 3.33
N ALA A 9 -21.33 -5.75 4.15
CA ALA A 9 -22.04 -4.52 4.56
C ALA A 9 -21.25 -3.55 5.48
N HIS A 10 -19.93 -3.73 5.62
CA HIS A 10 -19.10 -3.00 6.58
C HIS A 10 -17.86 -2.32 5.97
N TYR A 11 -17.75 -2.25 4.63
CA TYR A 11 -16.86 -1.27 4.00
C TYR A 11 -17.70 -0.04 3.65
N GLU A 12 -17.70 0.96 4.53
CA GLU A 12 -17.94 2.33 4.07
C GLU A 12 -16.93 2.58 2.94
N ARG A 13 -17.43 2.68 1.71
CA ARG A 13 -16.62 2.75 0.50
C ARG A 13 -15.74 4.01 0.59
N ILE A 14 -14.45 3.85 0.86
CA ILE A 14 -13.48 4.98 0.99
C ILE A 14 -13.22 5.65 -0.36
N GLY A 15 -13.60 5.01 -1.45
CA GLY A 15 -13.53 5.59 -2.77
C GLY A 15 -14.55 5.02 -3.73
N SER A 16 -14.42 5.43 -4.98
CA SER A 16 -15.37 5.08 -6.04
C SER A 16 -15.21 3.66 -6.55
N PHE A 17 -14.25 2.89 -6.03
CA PHE A 17 -13.94 1.53 -6.44
C PHE A 17 -13.36 0.73 -5.27
N GLU A 18 -13.37 -0.59 -5.39
CA GLU A 18 -12.87 -1.52 -4.38
C GLU A 18 -11.36 -1.77 -4.54
N CYS A 19 -10.64 -1.94 -3.43
CA CYS A 19 -9.20 -2.24 -3.43
C CYS A 19 -8.81 -3.39 -4.38
N ILE A 20 -9.67 -4.42 -4.48
CA ILE A 20 -9.43 -5.57 -5.35
C ILE A 20 -9.43 -5.22 -6.84
N GLU A 21 -10.13 -4.17 -7.27
CA GLU A 21 -10.17 -3.74 -8.68
C GLU A 21 -8.81 -3.20 -9.15
N LEU A 22 -8.05 -2.56 -8.26
CA LEU A 22 -6.69 -2.09 -8.55
C LEU A 22 -5.63 -3.17 -8.31
N THR A 23 -5.66 -3.83 -7.14
CA THR A 23 -4.61 -4.77 -6.74
C THR A 23 -4.49 -5.97 -7.67
N ARG A 24 -5.60 -6.44 -8.27
CA ARG A 24 -5.59 -7.56 -9.23
C ARG A 24 -4.88 -7.26 -10.56
N LEU A 25 -4.56 -5.99 -10.83
CA LEU A 25 -3.89 -5.58 -12.05
C LEU A 25 -2.37 -5.75 -11.96
N TYR A 26 -1.83 -5.83 -10.74
CA TYR A 26 -0.40 -5.90 -10.44
C TYR A 26 0.02 -7.34 -10.12
N ASP A 27 1.34 -7.57 -10.06
CA ASP A 27 1.87 -8.84 -9.59
C ASP A 27 1.56 -9.06 -8.10
N PHE A 28 1.98 -10.21 -7.58
CA PHE A 28 1.70 -10.57 -6.21
C PHE A 28 2.24 -9.53 -5.22
N ASP A 29 3.45 -9.04 -5.40
CA ASP A 29 4.11 -8.18 -4.44
C ASP A 29 3.55 -6.77 -4.48
N TRP A 30 3.45 -6.16 -5.66
CA TRP A 30 2.87 -4.83 -5.81
C TRP A 30 1.37 -4.82 -5.49
N GLY A 31 0.64 -5.88 -5.84
CA GLY A 31 -0.75 -6.05 -5.45
C GLY A 31 -0.92 -6.11 -3.93
N ASN A 32 -0.03 -6.80 -3.22
CA ASN A 32 -0.03 -6.82 -1.76
C ASN A 32 0.39 -5.47 -1.16
N ALA A 33 1.42 -4.82 -1.68
CA ALA A 33 1.86 -3.50 -1.23
C ALA A 33 0.71 -2.47 -1.31
N ILE A 34 0.02 -2.41 -2.45
CA ILE A 34 -1.17 -1.56 -2.66
C ILE A 34 -2.26 -1.90 -1.65
N LYS A 35 -2.56 -3.18 -1.44
CA LYS A 35 -3.58 -3.64 -0.48
C LYS A 35 -3.28 -3.16 0.95
N TYR A 36 -2.02 -3.22 1.36
CA TYR A 36 -1.63 -2.84 2.71
C TYR A 36 -1.61 -1.31 2.91
N VAL A 37 -1.16 -0.54 1.92
CA VAL A 37 -1.33 0.93 1.93
C VAL A 37 -2.81 1.30 1.96
N TRP A 38 -3.65 0.63 1.18
CA TRP A 38 -5.09 0.90 1.18
C TRP A 38 -5.74 0.71 2.56
N ARG A 39 -5.28 -0.28 3.34
CA ARG A 39 -5.92 -0.72 4.58
C ARG A 39 -5.41 -0.04 5.85
N HIS A 40 -4.24 0.59 5.83
CA HIS A 40 -3.55 0.99 7.06
C HIS A 40 -4.36 1.91 7.97
N GLU A 41 -5.17 2.82 7.40
CA GLU A 41 -6.07 3.69 8.17
C GLU A 41 -7.42 3.04 8.51
N MET A 42 -7.80 1.93 7.86
CA MET A 42 -9.14 1.32 7.97
C MET A 42 -9.25 0.28 9.07
N LYS A 43 -8.28 -0.64 9.13
CA LYS A 43 -8.41 -1.84 9.96
C LYS A 43 -7.97 -1.59 11.40
N HIS A 44 -7.11 -0.61 11.60
CA HIS A 44 -6.53 -0.30 12.89
C HIS A 44 -6.45 1.22 13.09
N PRO A 45 -7.38 1.84 13.84
CA PRO A 45 -7.33 3.28 14.11
C PRO A 45 -6.21 3.68 15.09
N CYS A 46 -5.37 2.72 15.53
CA CYS A 46 -4.20 2.97 16.36
C CYS A 46 -2.92 3.01 15.52
N ALA A 47 -1.98 3.84 15.95
CA ALA A 47 -0.69 4.01 15.28
C ALA A 47 0.02 2.68 15.01
N SER A 48 0.06 1.77 15.98
CA SER A 48 0.74 0.48 15.83
C SER A 48 0.13 -0.43 14.77
N GLY A 49 -1.19 -0.42 14.60
CA GLY A 49 -1.82 -1.23 13.58
C GLY A 49 -1.72 -0.62 12.17
N ALA A 50 -1.75 0.72 12.08
CA ALA A 50 -1.41 1.41 10.84
C ALA A 50 0.03 1.11 10.41
N LEU A 51 0.99 1.21 11.34
CA LEU A 51 2.39 0.87 11.10
C LEU A 51 2.59 -0.62 10.80
N GLN A 52 1.78 -1.53 11.36
CA GLN A 52 1.85 -2.94 10.99
C GLN A 52 1.45 -3.18 9.52
N ASP A 53 0.36 -2.57 9.05
CA ASP A 53 -0.02 -2.68 7.64
C ASP A 53 1.01 -1.96 6.74
N LEU A 54 1.53 -0.77 7.12
CA LEU A 54 2.60 -0.10 6.36
C LEU A 54 3.92 -0.89 6.35
N GLY A 55 4.28 -1.58 7.43
CA GLY A 55 5.45 -2.46 7.48
C GLY A 55 5.32 -3.67 6.56
N LYS A 56 4.10 -4.21 6.41
CA LYS A 56 3.84 -5.25 5.40
C LYS A 56 3.95 -4.66 4.00
N ALA A 57 3.42 -3.46 3.75
CA ALA A 57 3.60 -2.81 2.45
C ALA A 57 5.08 -2.61 2.12
N ALA A 58 5.88 -2.13 3.08
CA ALA A 58 7.32 -2.00 2.96
C ALA A 58 8.01 -3.34 2.63
N TRP A 59 7.65 -4.41 3.32
CA TRP A 59 8.20 -5.75 3.05
C TRP A 59 7.94 -6.20 1.62
N TYR A 60 6.72 -6.04 1.10
CA TYR A 60 6.39 -6.41 -0.28
C TYR A 60 7.08 -5.51 -1.31
N VAL A 61 7.24 -4.21 -1.04
CA VAL A 61 8.01 -3.33 -1.94
C VAL A 61 9.48 -3.73 -1.98
N HIS A 62 10.07 -4.08 -0.83
CA HIS A 62 11.44 -4.57 -0.78
C HIS A 62 11.60 -5.91 -1.50
N ASP A 63 10.71 -6.88 -1.26
CA ASP A 63 10.76 -8.17 -1.94
C ASP A 63 10.59 -8.02 -3.46
N ALA A 64 9.70 -7.12 -3.91
CA ALA A 64 9.59 -6.76 -5.32
C ALA A 64 10.90 -6.20 -5.88
N MET A 65 11.58 -5.31 -5.15
CA MET A 65 12.87 -4.75 -5.55
C MET A 65 13.96 -5.83 -5.68
N ASP A 66 14.06 -6.72 -4.70
CA ASP A 66 15.02 -7.84 -4.70
C ASP A 66 14.80 -8.78 -5.90
N ASN A 67 13.54 -8.96 -6.30
CA ASN A 67 13.15 -9.79 -7.44
C ASN A 67 13.11 -9.04 -8.78
N GLY A 68 13.45 -7.75 -8.81
CA GLY A 68 13.45 -6.93 -10.03
C GLY A 68 12.06 -6.64 -10.60
N LEU A 69 11.03 -6.66 -9.76
CA LEU A 69 9.65 -6.35 -10.11
C LEU A 69 9.39 -4.84 -10.02
N HIS A 70 8.64 -4.31 -10.98
CA HIS A 70 8.33 -2.88 -11.08
C HIS A 70 6.86 -2.61 -10.73
N PRO A 71 6.53 -1.41 -10.21
CA PRO A 71 5.17 -1.01 -9.88
C PRO A 71 4.33 -0.73 -11.14
N ALA A 72 4.07 -1.78 -11.92
CA ALA A 72 3.32 -1.72 -13.15
C ALA A 72 2.29 -2.86 -13.20
N PRO A 73 1.17 -2.66 -13.91
CA PRO A 73 0.27 -3.77 -14.18
C PRO A 73 0.97 -4.90 -14.94
N THR A 74 0.60 -6.15 -14.63
CA THR A 74 1.21 -7.35 -15.25
C THR A 74 0.86 -7.48 -16.73
N ASP A 75 -0.28 -6.93 -17.14
CA ASP A 75 -0.74 -6.87 -18.52
C ASP A 75 -0.74 -5.42 -19.01
N PRO A 76 -0.01 -5.08 -20.09
CA PRO A 76 -0.03 -3.75 -20.71
C PRO A 76 -1.43 -3.23 -21.06
N MET A 77 -2.40 -4.11 -21.36
CA MET A 77 -3.78 -3.70 -21.64
C MET A 77 -4.47 -3.04 -20.44
N HIS A 78 -3.99 -3.30 -19.22
CA HIS A 78 -4.55 -2.73 -17.99
C HIS A 78 -3.96 -1.37 -17.60
N TYR A 79 -3.04 -0.80 -18.37
CA TYR A 79 -2.36 0.46 -18.01
C TYR A 79 -3.36 1.63 -17.87
N GLU A 80 -4.24 1.81 -18.85
CA GLU A 80 -5.26 2.86 -18.82
C GLU A 80 -6.26 2.69 -17.67
N LEU A 81 -6.60 1.43 -17.34
CA LEU A 81 -7.47 1.13 -16.20
C LEU A 81 -6.77 1.46 -14.89
N ALA A 82 -5.52 1.01 -14.71
CA ALA A 82 -4.73 1.29 -13.52
C ALA A 82 -4.58 2.80 -13.30
N ASP A 83 -4.21 3.56 -14.33
CA ASP A 83 -4.06 5.02 -14.25
C ASP A 83 -5.39 5.71 -13.89
N ARG A 84 -6.51 5.23 -14.43
CA ARG A 84 -7.84 5.70 -14.05
C ARG A 84 -8.13 5.44 -12.58
N LEU A 85 -7.90 4.22 -12.10
CA LEU A 85 -8.15 3.84 -10.71
C LEU A 85 -7.23 4.60 -9.74
N LEU A 86 -5.95 4.79 -10.07
CA LEU A 86 -5.03 5.61 -9.27
C LEU A 86 -5.47 7.08 -9.21
N ARG A 87 -5.96 7.65 -10.31
CA ARG A 87 -6.56 9.00 -10.30
C ARG A 87 -7.78 9.08 -9.38
N LEU A 88 -8.64 8.06 -9.38
CA LEU A 88 -9.79 7.98 -8.46
C LEU A 88 -9.34 7.84 -7.01
N ALA A 89 -8.34 7.00 -6.72
CA ALA A 89 -7.82 6.82 -5.37
C ALA A 89 -7.27 8.13 -4.80
N LYS A 90 -6.56 8.92 -5.62
CA LYS A 90 -6.12 10.26 -5.26
C LYS A 90 -7.27 11.24 -5.03
N ARG A 91 -8.24 11.28 -5.94
CA ARG A 91 -9.40 12.18 -5.84
C ARG A 91 -10.22 11.89 -4.58
N ASP A 92 -10.38 10.62 -4.26
CA ASP A 92 -11.18 10.15 -3.13
C ASP A 92 -10.35 10.09 -1.83
N GLN A 93 -9.10 10.55 -1.86
CA GLN A 93 -8.16 10.58 -0.72
C GLN A 93 -8.04 9.23 -0.01
N VAL A 94 -8.00 8.14 -0.78
CA VAL A 94 -7.93 6.79 -0.23
C VAL A 94 -6.70 6.66 0.67
N ALA A 95 -6.95 6.36 1.94
CA ALA A 95 -5.95 6.24 3.01
C ALA A 95 -5.00 7.46 3.12
N HIS A 96 -5.43 8.63 2.63
CA HIS A 96 -4.63 9.84 2.52
C HIS A 96 -3.22 9.57 1.95
N ALA A 97 -3.11 8.66 0.97
CA ALA A 97 -1.84 8.17 0.44
C ALA A 97 -1.54 8.72 -0.96
N GLU A 98 -1.86 9.99 -1.22
CA GLU A 98 -1.83 10.60 -2.55
C GLU A 98 -0.45 10.54 -3.23
N THR A 99 0.62 10.68 -2.45
CA THR A 99 2.01 10.57 -2.95
C THR A 99 2.33 9.15 -3.41
N PHE A 100 1.87 8.14 -2.69
CA PHE A 100 2.05 6.74 -3.06
C PHE A 100 1.26 6.38 -4.32
N TRP A 101 -0.01 6.80 -4.41
CA TRP A 101 -0.82 6.60 -5.61
C TRP A 101 -0.22 7.31 -6.84
N GLN A 102 0.39 8.48 -6.65
CA GLN A 102 1.08 9.19 -7.72
C GLN A 102 2.37 8.48 -8.15
N ALA A 103 3.14 7.94 -7.21
CA ALA A 103 4.36 7.18 -7.50
C ALA A 103 4.06 5.92 -8.34
N LEU A 104 3.01 5.17 -7.98
CA LEU A 104 2.53 4.03 -8.77
C LEU A 104 2.13 4.44 -10.20
N ALA A 105 1.45 5.58 -10.37
CA ALA A 105 1.06 6.06 -11.70
C ALA A 105 2.29 6.40 -12.58
N TRP A 106 3.38 6.83 -11.96
CA TRP A 106 4.67 7.04 -12.63
C TRP A 106 5.49 5.76 -12.79
N ARG A 107 5.04 4.64 -12.20
CA ARG A 107 5.80 3.40 -12.04
C ARG A 107 7.20 3.62 -11.47
N ASP A 108 7.28 4.53 -10.50
CA ASP A 108 8.54 4.96 -9.90
C ASP A 108 8.70 4.28 -8.53
N THR A 109 9.55 3.26 -8.49
CA THR A 109 9.79 2.45 -7.27
C THR A 109 10.36 3.30 -6.14
N ASP A 110 11.34 4.16 -6.43
CA ASP A 110 11.99 4.98 -5.40
C ASP A 110 10.99 5.95 -4.77
N ARG A 111 10.11 6.55 -5.58
CA ARG A 111 9.02 7.39 -5.06
C ARG A 111 7.98 6.60 -4.28
N CYS A 112 7.74 5.34 -4.60
CA CYS A 112 6.87 4.48 -3.79
C CYS A 112 7.48 4.25 -2.40
N VAL A 113 8.80 4.02 -2.33
CA VAL A 113 9.55 3.90 -1.07
C VAL A 113 9.47 5.20 -0.28
N GLU A 114 9.82 6.35 -0.87
CA GLU A 114 9.73 7.67 -0.22
C GLU A 114 8.32 7.95 0.31
N ALA A 115 7.30 7.63 -0.49
CA ALA A 115 5.91 7.80 -0.09
C ALA A 115 5.51 6.92 1.11
N LEU A 116 6.01 5.68 1.18
CA LEU A 116 5.82 4.79 2.32
C LEU A 116 6.52 5.31 3.58
N GLU A 117 7.74 5.82 3.46
CA GLU A 117 8.45 6.45 4.59
C GLU A 117 7.67 7.65 5.14
N HIS A 118 7.17 8.51 4.25
CA HIS A 118 6.34 9.65 4.62
C HIS A 118 5.00 9.24 5.25
N LEU A 119 4.36 8.19 4.75
CA LEU A 119 3.14 7.61 5.34
C LEU A 119 3.41 7.11 6.77
N ALA A 120 4.46 6.34 6.96
CA ALA A 120 4.85 5.81 8.27
C ALA A 120 5.24 6.93 9.26
N GLY A 121 5.89 7.98 8.76
CA GLY A 121 6.32 9.14 9.57
C GLY A 121 5.18 9.86 10.28
N ARG A 122 3.93 9.77 9.78
CA ARG A 122 2.74 10.33 10.47
C ARG A 122 2.51 9.74 11.86
N TYR A 123 2.97 8.51 12.07
CA TYR A 123 2.76 7.75 13.29
C TYR A 123 4.00 7.74 14.20
N GLN A 124 5.12 8.32 13.76
CA GLN A 124 6.41 8.27 14.48
C GLN A 124 6.32 8.72 15.94
N THR A 125 5.57 9.79 16.23
CA THR A 125 5.44 10.31 17.61
C THR A 125 4.59 9.42 18.50
N HIS A 126 3.72 8.60 17.92
CA HIS A 126 2.80 7.73 18.63
C HIS A 126 3.40 6.33 18.84
N ASP A 127 4.17 5.83 17.87
CA ASP A 127 4.86 4.55 17.94
C ASP A 127 6.21 4.64 17.21
N PRO A 128 7.26 5.14 17.90
CA PRO A 128 8.59 5.30 17.32
C PRO A 128 9.24 3.98 16.92
N GLN A 129 8.96 2.90 17.67
CA GLN A 129 9.54 1.58 17.42
C GLN A 129 8.93 0.95 16.16
N GLY A 130 7.61 1.01 16.03
CA GLY A 130 6.92 0.58 14.82
C GLY A 130 7.36 1.37 13.60
N TYR A 131 7.53 2.69 13.71
CA TYR A 131 8.06 3.52 12.63
C TYR A 131 9.47 3.10 12.19
N MET A 132 10.39 2.89 13.15
CA MET A 132 11.76 2.45 12.83
C MET A 132 11.77 1.07 12.15
N LEU A 133 10.88 0.16 12.55
CA LEU A 133 10.77 -1.14 11.90
C LEU A 133 10.36 -1.01 10.43
N VAL A 134 9.44 -0.09 10.09
CA VAL A 134 9.07 0.18 8.69
C VAL A 134 10.28 0.69 7.89
N LEU A 135 11.02 1.65 8.44
CA LEU A 135 12.20 2.20 7.77
C LEU A 135 13.28 1.15 7.52
N HIS A 136 13.60 0.34 8.53
CA HIS A 136 14.57 -0.74 8.41
C HIS A 136 14.14 -1.76 7.35
N THR A 137 12.85 -2.11 7.31
CA THR A 137 12.30 -3.01 6.29
C THR A 137 12.49 -2.45 4.88
N LEU A 138 12.21 -1.16 4.66
CA LEU A 138 12.40 -0.51 3.34
C LEU A 138 13.87 -0.49 2.90
N LYS A 139 14.81 -0.42 3.84
CA LYS A 139 16.26 -0.41 3.57
C LYS A 139 16.87 -1.80 3.42
N GLY A 140 16.11 -2.87 3.63
CA GLY A 140 16.64 -4.24 3.70
C GLY A 140 17.46 -4.51 4.96
N GLU A 141 17.38 -3.63 5.95
CA GLU A 141 18.05 -3.74 7.24
C GLU A 141 17.16 -4.57 8.19
N ASN A 142 16.84 -5.82 7.83
CA ASN A 142 16.14 -6.68 8.79
C ASN A 142 17.07 -6.92 9.98
N SER A 143 16.65 -6.44 11.16
CA SER A 143 17.20 -6.80 12.46
C SER A 143 17.30 -8.32 12.54
N GLU A 144 18.52 -8.86 12.56
CA GLU A 144 18.87 -10.29 12.69
C GLU A 144 18.39 -10.94 14.01
N GLU A 145 17.47 -10.34 14.76
CA GLU A 145 16.92 -10.87 16.01
C GLU A 145 15.50 -11.39 15.77
N GLY A 146 15.37 -12.61 15.23
CA GLY A 146 14.08 -13.29 15.18
C GLY A 146 13.96 -14.43 14.17
N ARG A 147 14.88 -15.40 14.22
CA ARG A 147 14.61 -16.76 13.74
C ARG A 147 14.05 -17.62 14.87
#